data_AF-A0A8T8TVH7-F1
#
_entry.id   AF-A0A8T8TVH7-F1
#
_cell.length_a   1.000
_cell.length_b   1.000
_cell.length_c   1.000
_cell.angle_alpha   90.00
_cell.angle_beta   90.00
_cell.angle_gamma   90.00
#
_symmetry.space_group_name_H-M   'P 1'
#
loop_
_entity.id
_entity.type
_entity.pdbx_description
1 polymer ?
#
loop_
_entity_poly.entity_id
_entity_poly.type
_entity_poly.pdbx_seq_one_letter_code
_entity_poly.pdbx_strand_id
1 'polypeptide(L)'
;MVGHLPKPSGPKTNITPQEKTVAKRLILALGYGSSRNNIFKWTSYWKLLFDLRNHGLTTLLLYRTSEFKTYFFRNTKKHDTLLAWNQILDFPLQQLRRRVIAQEGGDFSSKCDIKGGRIFDRLRTVRPGAWCDDLTISDESGPEHENLSIIHTSIATSGRTNQYVLYHGIRGENNCNKSVFVTLVPYDGESGKRVIGNKPASTKLLSVSTLAAAAPGDFLGLFPGKIRDVDRRPSNGIRSPFPGLWLDYSETPGKLNHMRVAKADEMTNVCLAWEGVNEIKGEKSFCQYWRVLVIAIRDIQPFDQLIRPP
;
A
#
# COMPACT_ATOMS: atom_id res chain seq x y z
N MET A 1 -2.68 71.73 -15.30
CA MET A 1 -1.62 70.70 -15.33
C MET A 1 -2.21 69.42 -14.74
N VAL A 2 -2.67 68.50 -15.57
CA VAL A 2 -3.23 67.22 -15.10
C VAL A 2 -2.06 66.30 -14.82
N GLY A 3 -1.80 66.01 -13.54
CA GLY A 3 -0.72 65.12 -13.12
C GLY A 3 -0.92 63.71 -13.67
N HIS A 4 0.17 63.10 -14.15
CA HIS A 4 0.17 61.72 -14.61
C HIS A 4 -0.38 60.79 -13.52
N LEU A 5 -1.44 60.04 -13.84
CA LEU A 5 -1.95 58.97 -12.98
C LEU A 5 -0.83 57.96 -12.69
N PRO A 6 -0.65 57.52 -11.43
CA PRO A 6 0.39 56.56 -11.08
C PRO A 6 0.19 55.27 -11.89
N LYS A 7 1.29 54.75 -12.45
CA LYS A 7 1.28 53.44 -13.12
C LYS A 7 0.74 52.41 -12.14
N PRO A 8 -0.33 51.67 -12.47
CA PRO A 8 -0.84 50.65 -11.58
C PRO A 8 0.27 49.64 -11.32
N SER A 9 0.71 49.54 -10.07
CA SER A 9 1.58 48.46 -9.64
C SER A 9 0.79 47.17 -9.83
N GLY A 10 1.21 46.37 -10.81
CA GLY A 10 0.63 45.04 -11.02
C GLY A 10 0.71 44.20 -9.75
N PRO A 11 -0.01 43.07 -9.69
CA PRO A 11 -0.09 42.24 -8.49
C PRO A 11 1.29 41.96 -7.93
N LYS A 12 1.54 42.33 -6.66
CA LYS A 12 2.81 42.03 -5.99
C LYS A 12 3.01 40.53 -6.02
N THR A 13 4.02 40.08 -6.76
CA THR A 13 4.45 38.69 -6.75
C THR A 13 5.62 38.52 -5.81
N ASN A 14 5.61 37.45 -5.02
CA ASN A 14 6.74 37.01 -4.20
C ASN A 14 7.93 36.46 -5.03
N ILE A 15 8.05 36.87 -6.30
CA ILE A 15 9.05 36.41 -7.26
C ILE A 15 10.13 37.50 -7.36
N THR A 16 11.37 37.16 -7.08
CA THR A 16 12.48 38.12 -7.17
C THR A 16 12.88 38.38 -8.63
N PRO A 17 13.52 39.52 -8.94
CA PRO A 17 14.05 39.79 -10.28
C PRO A 17 15.03 38.72 -10.78
N GLN A 18 15.84 38.15 -9.88
CA GLN A 18 16.78 37.07 -10.17
C GLN A 18 16.05 35.78 -10.55
N GLU A 19 15.06 35.36 -9.75
CA GLU A 19 14.22 34.19 -10.04
C GLU A 19 13.55 34.31 -11.40
N LYS A 20 13.02 35.49 -11.72
CA LYS A 20 12.40 35.78 -13.02
C LYS A 20 13.38 35.67 -14.18
N THR A 21 14.63 36.09 -14.00
CA THR A 21 15.67 36.03 -15.04
C THR A 21 16.11 34.60 -15.31
N VAL A 22 16.35 33.83 -14.24
CA VAL A 22 16.71 32.40 -14.33
C VAL A 22 15.58 31.61 -14.97
N ALA A 23 14.34 31.85 -14.53
CA ALA A 23 13.18 31.20 -15.12
C ALA A 23 13.05 31.56 -16.61
N LYS A 24 13.17 32.83 -17.00
CA LYS A 24 13.10 33.21 -18.42
C LYS A 24 14.12 32.46 -19.28
N ARG A 25 15.37 32.30 -18.81
CA ARG A 25 16.41 31.54 -19.52
C ARG A 25 16.02 30.07 -19.70
N LEU A 26 15.53 29.43 -18.64
CA LEU A 26 15.14 28.03 -18.68
C LEU A 26 13.92 27.80 -19.59
N ILE A 27 12.93 28.70 -19.60
CA ILE A 27 11.74 28.60 -20.46
C ILE A 27 12.14 28.63 -21.94
N LEU A 28 13.03 29.55 -22.30
CA LEU A 28 13.56 29.68 -23.65
C LEU A 28 14.36 28.44 -24.05
N ALA A 29 15.23 27.93 -23.17
CA ALA A 29 16.01 26.72 -23.42
C ALA A 29 15.14 25.46 -23.61
N LEU A 30 14.01 25.37 -22.90
CA LEU A 30 13.06 24.27 -23.03
C LEU A 30 12.08 24.42 -24.21
N GLY A 31 12.23 25.47 -25.03
CA GLY A 31 11.34 25.73 -26.16
C GLY A 31 9.90 26.11 -25.77
N TYR A 32 9.67 26.49 -24.50
CA TYR A 32 8.37 26.95 -24.06
C TYR A 32 8.13 28.38 -24.57
N GLY A 33 6.89 28.66 -25.02
CA GLY A 33 6.54 29.94 -25.64
C GLY A 33 6.98 31.17 -24.83
N SER A 34 7.47 32.20 -25.52
CA SER A 34 8.08 33.39 -24.91
C SER A 34 7.10 34.48 -24.49
N SER A 35 5.79 34.20 -24.53
CA SER A 35 4.77 35.18 -24.15
C SER A 35 4.89 35.57 -22.68
N ARG A 36 4.61 36.84 -22.35
CA ARG A 36 4.73 37.38 -20.99
C ARG A 36 3.93 36.56 -19.96
N ASN A 37 2.73 36.14 -20.34
CA ASN A 37 1.86 35.31 -19.50
C ASN A 37 2.44 33.90 -19.29
N ASN A 38 3.03 33.31 -20.33
CA ASN A 38 3.66 32.00 -20.21
C ASN A 38 4.89 32.06 -19.30
N ILE A 39 5.74 33.08 -19.47
CA ILE A 39 6.90 33.31 -18.62
C ILE A 39 6.50 33.41 -17.15
N PHE A 40 5.46 34.17 -16.86
CA PHE A 40 4.96 34.37 -15.50
C PHE A 40 4.43 33.07 -14.86
N LYS A 41 3.64 32.28 -15.60
CA LYS A 41 3.09 31.00 -15.13
C LYS A 41 4.21 30.01 -14.78
N TRP A 42 5.15 29.82 -15.70
CA TRP A 42 6.30 28.94 -15.48
C TRP A 42 7.19 29.39 -14.33
N THR A 43 7.46 30.69 -14.22
CA THR A 43 8.25 31.23 -13.10
C THR A 43 7.57 30.95 -11.76
N SER A 44 6.25 31.16 -11.68
CA SER A 44 5.47 30.87 -10.48
C SER A 44 5.46 29.37 -10.13
N TYR A 45 5.34 28.51 -11.15
CA TYR A 45 5.32 27.07 -10.95
C TYR A 45 6.68 26.54 -10.51
N TRP A 46 7.78 27.01 -11.08
CA TRP A 46 9.11 26.60 -10.64
C TRP A 46 9.46 27.12 -9.26
N LYS A 47 9.02 28.33 -8.90
CA LYS A 47 9.14 28.81 -7.53
C LYS A 47 8.43 27.85 -6.57
N LEU A 48 7.19 27.46 -6.86
CA LEU A 48 6.49 26.44 -6.08
C LEU A 48 7.31 25.16 -5.94
N LEU A 49 7.82 24.59 -7.05
CA LEU A 49 8.61 23.35 -7.00
C LEU A 49 9.91 23.50 -6.19
N PHE A 50 10.57 24.66 -6.30
CA PHE A 50 11.77 24.99 -5.54
C PHE A 50 11.46 25.11 -4.06
N ASP A 51 10.38 25.79 -3.69
CA ASP A 51 9.93 25.94 -2.31
C ASP A 51 9.60 24.56 -1.70
N LEU A 52 8.86 23.71 -2.42
CA LEU A 52 8.58 22.33 -1.98
C LEU A 52 9.87 21.53 -1.75
N ARG A 53 10.86 21.68 -2.66
CA ARG A 53 12.16 21.01 -2.52
C ARG A 53 12.90 21.49 -1.27
N ASN A 54 12.92 22.81 -1.01
CA ASN A 54 13.56 23.38 0.17
C ASN A 54 12.89 22.94 1.47
N HIS A 55 11.57 22.71 1.46
CA HIS A 55 10.83 22.13 2.57
C HIS A 55 10.98 20.61 2.69
N GLY A 56 11.79 19.97 1.84
CA GLY A 56 12.09 18.54 1.92
C GLY A 56 11.00 17.62 1.37
N LEU A 57 10.05 18.12 0.57
CA LEU A 57 8.93 17.36 -0.02
C LEU A 57 9.38 16.48 -1.21
N THR A 58 10.48 15.77 -1.04
CA THR A 58 11.14 14.99 -2.08
C THR A 58 10.22 13.89 -2.61
N THR A 59 9.53 13.18 -1.73
CA THR A 59 8.62 12.09 -2.08
C THR A 59 7.47 12.59 -2.96
N LEU A 60 6.81 13.68 -2.54
CA LEU A 60 5.73 14.30 -3.31
C LEU A 60 6.22 14.80 -4.69
N LEU A 61 7.44 15.36 -4.76
CA LEU A 61 8.02 15.82 -6.02
C LEU A 61 8.39 14.69 -6.98
N LEU A 62 8.78 13.53 -6.47
CA LEU A 62 9.14 12.35 -7.26
C LEU A 62 7.89 11.62 -7.80
N TYR A 63 6.84 11.49 -7.00
CA TYR A 63 5.65 10.70 -7.35
C TYR A 63 4.50 11.51 -7.96
N ARG A 64 4.77 12.73 -8.45
CA ARG A 64 3.74 13.60 -9.05
C ARG A 64 3.33 13.16 -10.46
N THR A 65 2.02 13.11 -10.70
CA THR A 65 1.43 12.73 -11.99
C THR A 65 1.32 13.91 -12.98
N SER A 66 0.86 13.64 -14.20
CA SER A 66 0.49 14.66 -15.20
C SER A 66 -0.62 15.57 -14.71
N GLU A 67 -1.61 15.02 -14.01
CA GLU A 67 -2.76 15.73 -13.45
C GLU A 67 -2.28 16.68 -12.35
N PHE A 68 -1.40 16.20 -11.47
CA PHE A 68 -0.75 17.04 -10.47
C PHE A 68 -0.04 18.22 -11.14
N LYS A 69 0.82 17.94 -12.13
CA LYS A 69 1.58 18.99 -12.85
C LYS A 69 0.63 20.01 -13.47
N THR A 70 -0.41 19.56 -14.16
CA THR A 70 -1.39 20.42 -14.84
C THR A 70 -2.16 21.29 -13.85
N TYR A 71 -2.61 20.71 -12.74
CA TYR A 71 -3.38 21.42 -11.72
C TYR A 71 -2.54 22.49 -11.01
N PHE A 72 -1.35 22.13 -10.52
CA PHE A 72 -0.51 23.05 -9.76
C PHE A 72 0.24 24.05 -10.63
N PHE A 73 0.40 23.77 -11.93
CA PHE A 73 0.80 24.78 -12.90
C PHE A 73 -0.21 25.94 -13.00
N ARG A 74 -1.50 25.64 -12.83
CA ARG A 74 -2.58 26.65 -12.79
C ARG A 74 -2.80 27.24 -11.39
N ASN A 75 -2.42 26.52 -10.34
CA ASN A 75 -2.70 26.83 -8.94
C ASN A 75 -1.43 26.94 -8.07
N THR A 76 -0.46 27.74 -8.52
CA THR A 76 0.88 27.83 -7.92
C THR A 76 0.92 28.35 -6.48
N LYS A 77 -0.16 28.99 -6.01
CA LYS A 77 -0.28 29.55 -4.66
C LYS A 77 -0.70 28.51 -3.60
N LYS A 78 -1.02 27.28 -3.98
CA LYS A 78 -1.48 26.21 -3.06
C LYS A 78 -0.34 25.48 -2.35
N HIS A 79 0.71 26.20 -1.97
CA HIS A 79 1.87 25.64 -1.29
C HIS A 79 1.48 24.97 0.04
N ASP A 80 0.68 25.64 0.86
CA ASP A 80 0.29 25.13 2.19
C ASP A 80 -0.57 23.87 2.09
N THR A 81 -1.40 23.75 1.04
CA THR A 81 -2.13 22.52 0.74
C THR A 81 -1.18 21.35 0.47
N LEU A 82 -0.08 21.58 -0.26
CA LEU A 82 0.92 20.55 -0.55
C LEU A 82 1.73 20.16 0.69
N LEU A 83 2.03 21.12 1.57
CA LEU A 83 2.63 20.82 2.87
C LEU A 83 1.71 19.90 3.71
N ALA A 84 0.42 20.23 3.80
CA ALA A 84 -0.55 19.41 4.51
C ALA A 84 -0.68 18.00 3.91
N TRP A 85 -0.71 17.88 2.58
CA TRP A 85 -0.73 16.58 1.92
C TRP A 85 0.52 15.76 2.20
N ASN A 86 1.70 16.38 2.24
CA ASN A 86 2.94 15.69 2.53
C ASN A 86 2.96 15.07 3.93
N GLN A 87 2.35 15.71 4.93
CA GLN A 87 2.24 15.16 6.28
C GLN A 87 1.52 13.79 6.30
N ILE A 88 0.60 13.58 5.37
CA ILE A 88 -0.19 12.35 5.24
C ILE A 88 0.51 11.35 4.31
N LEU A 89 0.98 11.83 3.15
CA LEU A 89 1.42 10.98 2.04
C LEU A 89 2.90 10.57 2.10
N ASP A 90 3.76 11.34 2.77
CA ASP A 90 5.21 11.09 2.72
C ASP A 90 5.57 9.70 3.22
N PHE A 91 5.09 9.32 4.41
CA PHE A 91 5.40 8.02 4.97
C PHE A 91 4.87 6.85 4.11
N PRO A 92 3.59 6.81 3.71
CA PRO A 92 3.11 5.72 2.88
C PRO A 92 3.80 5.62 1.51
N LEU A 93 4.13 6.75 0.88
CA LEU A 93 4.86 6.76 -0.39
C LEU A 93 6.33 6.31 -0.23
N GLN A 94 6.99 6.65 0.88
CA GLN A 94 8.31 6.10 1.19
C GLN A 94 8.26 4.58 1.40
N GLN A 95 7.20 4.07 2.03
CA GLN A 95 6.99 2.63 2.18
C GLN A 95 6.75 1.96 0.82
N LEU A 96 5.91 2.56 -0.03
CA LEU A 96 5.69 2.08 -1.40
C LEU A 96 7.00 2.02 -2.18
N ARG A 97 7.84 3.05 -2.09
CA ARG A 97 9.18 3.06 -2.72
C ARG A 97 10.02 1.88 -2.29
N ARG A 98 10.09 1.61 -0.99
CA ARG A 98 10.87 0.50 -0.43
C ARG A 98 10.35 -0.85 -0.89
N ARG A 99 9.02 -1.02 -0.93
CA ARG A 99 8.39 -2.25 -1.44
C ARG A 99 8.70 -2.47 -2.92
N VAL A 100 8.57 -1.45 -3.75
CA VAL A 100 8.90 -1.55 -5.18
C VAL A 100 10.37 -1.96 -5.37
N ILE A 101 11.31 -1.31 -4.67
CA ILE A 101 12.74 -1.69 -4.75
C ILE A 101 12.97 -3.14 -4.29
N ALA A 102 12.30 -3.58 -3.22
CA ALA A 102 12.42 -4.95 -2.73
C ALA A 102 11.87 -5.97 -3.73
N GLN A 103 10.68 -5.71 -4.31
CA GLN A 103 10.04 -6.59 -5.28
C GLN A 103 10.83 -6.68 -6.60
N GLU A 104 11.44 -5.57 -7.06
CA GLU A 104 12.37 -5.58 -8.20
C GLU A 104 13.62 -6.41 -7.90
N GLY A 105 14.01 -6.53 -6.63
CA GLY A 105 15.05 -7.43 -6.14
C GLY A 105 14.57 -8.86 -5.84
N GLY A 106 13.31 -9.19 -6.13
CA GLY A 106 12.72 -10.51 -5.87
C GLY A 106 12.28 -10.77 -4.42
N ASP A 107 12.31 -9.76 -3.54
CA ASP A 107 11.85 -9.87 -2.15
C ASP A 107 10.39 -9.41 -2.02
N PHE A 108 9.49 -10.39 -1.84
CA PHE A 108 8.06 -10.17 -1.65
C PHE A 108 7.61 -10.31 -0.19
N SER A 109 8.54 -10.49 0.75
CA SER A 109 8.23 -10.76 2.16
C SER A 109 7.63 -9.58 2.92
N SER A 110 7.65 -8.38 2.33
CA SER A 110 7.29 -7.11 2.98
C SER A 110 8.07 -6.81 4.26
N LYS A 111 9.19 -7.49 4.54
CA LYS A 111 10.05 -7.17 5.70
C LYS A 111 10.52 -5.72 5.69
N CYS A 112 10.63 -5.09 4.52
CA CYS A 112 10.96 -3.68 4.38
C CYS A 112 9.94 -2.73 5.05
N ASP A 113 8.66 -3.14 5.18
CA ASP A 113 7.60 -2.34 5.80
C ASP A 113 7.90 -2.12 7.31
N ILE A 114 8.51 -3.12 7.98
CA ILE A 114 8.74 -3.09 9.42
C ILE A 114 10.14 -2.60 9.83
N LYS A 115 11.09 -2.45 8.89
CA LYS A 115 12.46 -1.99 9.21
C LYS A 115 12.55 -0.57 9.81
N GLY A 116 11.53 0.26 9.64
CA GLY A 116 11.58 1.70 9.95
C GLY A 116 11.16 2.12 11.37
N GLY A 117 11.00 1.20 12.33
CA GLY A 117 10.57 1.47 13.72
C GLY A 117 9.10 1.89 13.84
N ARG A 118 8.63 2.87 13.06
CA ARG A 118 7.28 3.47 13.14
C ARG A 118 6.13 2.46 13.07
N ILE A 119 6.28 1.40 12.28
CA ILE A 119 5.32 0.28 12.23
C ILE A 119 5.68 -0.75 13.31
N PHE A 120 6.96 -1.15 13.40
CA PHE A 120 7.44 -2.18 14.31
C PHE A 120 7.10 -1.90 15.78
N ASP A 121 7.29 -0.67 16.26
CA ASP A 121 6.99 -0.25 17.62
C ASP A 121 5.49 -0.35 17.97
N ARG A 122 4.62 -0.41 16.94
CA ARG A 122 3.16 -0.59 17.08
C ARG A 122 2.75 -2.06 16.96
N LEU A 123 3.61 -2.91 16.38
CA LEU A 123 3.46 -4.36 16.30
C LEU A 123 3.88 -4.98 17.63
N ARG A 124 3.03 -4.87 18.66
CA ARG A 124 3.30 -5.23 20.07
C ARG A 124 3.89 -6.64 20.33
N THR A 125 3.94 -7.55 19.35
CA THR A 125 4.26 -8.98 19.53
C THR A 125 5.02 -9.63 18.37
N VAL A 126 5.49 -8.90 17.37
CA VAL A 126 6.12 -9.52 16.18
C VAL A 126 7.62 -9.68 16.38
N ARG A 127 8.13 -10.91 16.25
CA ARG A 127 9.57 -11.14 16.02
C ARG A 127 9.88 -10.69 14.58
N PRO A 128 10.78 -9.72 14.34
CA PRO A 128 11.01 -9.20 12.99
C PRO A 128 11.35 -10.28 11.95
N GLY A 129 12.04 -11.35 12.36
CA GLY A 129 12.41 -12.46 11.49
C GLY A 129 11.23 -13.32 11.03
N ALA A 130 10.13 -13.33 11.78
CA ALA A 130 8.91 -14.10 11.49
C ALA A 130 7.95 -13.37 10.53
N TRP A 131 8.15 -12.07 10.30
CA TRP A 131 7.30 -11.29 9.41
C TRP A 131 7.46 -11.71 7.97
N CYS A 132 6.36 -12.07 7.30
CA CYS A 132 6.39 -12.50 5.92
C CYS A 132 5.00 -12.42 5.25
N ASP A 133 4.93 -11.78 4.08
CA ASP A 133 3.70 -11.66 3.29
C ASP A 133 3.62 -12.68 2.13
N ASP A 134 4.73 -13.32 1.73
CA ASP A 134 4.82 -14.21 0.56
C ASP A 134 4.79 -15.71 0.88
N LEU A 135 4.85 -16.06 2.17
CA LEU A 135 4.83 -17.44 2.62
C LEU A 135 3.42 -17.92 2.95
N THR A 136 3.02 -18.98 2.24
CA THR A 136 2.08 -19.97 2.77
C THR A 136 2.82 -21.30 2.81
N ILE A 137 3.35 -21.65 3.98
CA ILE A 137 4.15 -22.87 4.16
C ILE A 137 3.19 -24.01 4.49
N SER A 138 3.26 -25.08 3.70
CA SER A 138 2.92 -26.43 4.18
C SER A 138 4.21 -26.98 4.80
N ASP A 139 4.20 -27.38 6.07
CA ASP A 139 5.45 -27.85 6.70
C ASP A 139 5.88 -29.16 6.05
N GLU A 140 6.98 -29.15 5.29
CA GLU A 140 7.50 -30.36 4.64
C GLU A 140 8.27 -31.28 5.62
N SER A 141 8.51 -30.84 6.85
CA SER A 141 9.42 -31.54 7.80
C SER A 141 8.81 -31.91 9.15
N GLY A 142 7.52 -31.64 9.36
CA GLY A 142 6.80 -32.02 10.58
C GLY A 142 5.99 -33.31 10.43
N PRO A 143 5.66 -34.02 11.53
CA PRO A 143 4.75 -35.17 11.51
C PRO A 143 3.33 -34.83 11.01
N GLU A 144 3.03 -33.53 10.81
CA GLU A 144 1.79 -33.03 10.21
C GLU A 144 1.73 -33.23 8.68
N HIS A 145 2.86 -33.48 8.00
CA HIS A 145 2.90 -33.68 6.54
C HIS A 145 2.21 -34.99 6.11
N GLU A 146 2.29 -36.04 6.91
CA GLU A 146 1.70 -37.35 6.56
C GLU A 146 0.16 -37.36 6.60
N ASN A 147 -0.47 -36.36 7.25
CA ASN A 147 -1.93 -36.28 7.40
C ASN A 147 -2.64 -35.32 6.45
N LEU A 148 -1.93 -34.61 5.55
CA LEU A 148 -2.52 -33.67 4.58
C LEU A 148 -3.23 -34.36 3.40
N SER A 149 -3.99 -35.40 3.70
CA SER A 149 -4.80 -36.20 2.78
C SER A 149 -5.81 -35.35 1.98
N ILE A 150 -6.29 -34.23 2.51
CA ILE A 150 -7.17 -33.28 1.80
C ILE A 150 -6.43 -32.50 0.71
N ILE A 151 -5.15 -32.17 0.92
CA ILE A 151 -4.31 -31.48 -0.07
C ILE A 151 -4.14 -32.39 -1.29
N HIS A 152 -3.80 -33.66 -1.06
CA HIS A 152 -3.54 -34.64 -2.11
C HIS A 152 -4.79 -35.20 -2.80
N THR A 153 -6.01 -34.79 -2.41
CA THR A 153 -7.26 -35.28 -3.03
C THR A 153 -8.06 -34.18 -3.72
N SER A 154 -7.72 -32.91 -3.48
CA SER A 154 -8.40 -31.76 -4.08
C SER A 154 -7.77 -31.38 -5.42
N ILE A 155 -8.58 -30.96 -6.40
CA ILE A 155 -8.07 -30.49 -7.70
C ILE A 155 -7.51 -29.07 -7.56
N ALA A 156 -6.28 -28.88 -8.05
CA ALA A 156 -5.67 -27.56 -8.07
C ALA A 156 -6.42 -26.60 -9.01
N THR A 157 -6.64 -25.38 -8.53
CA THR A 157 -7.30 -24.30 -9.29
C THR A 157 -6.31 -23.35 -9.94
N SER A 158 -5.02 -23.46 -9.60
CA SER A 158 -3.95 -22.63 -10.15
C SER A 158 -2.62 -23.37 -10.19
N GLY A 159 -1.79 -23.07 -11.20
CA GLY A 159 -0.42 -23.56 -11.29
C GLY A 159 0.63 -22.46 -11.21
N ARG A 160 0.28 -21.34 -10.58
CA ARG A 160 1.12 -20.14 -10.50
C ARG A 160 1.71 -20.02 -9.11
N THR A 161 3.02 -19.81 -9.04
CA THR A 161 3.75 -19.59 -7.78
C THR A 161 3.26 -18.34 -7.06
N ASN A 162 3.52 -18.25 -5.75
CA ASN A 162 3.22 -17.05 -4.97
C ASN A 162 3.93 -15.80 -5.53
N GLN A 163 5.20 -15.93 -5.90
CA GLN A 163 5.97 -14.84 -6.51
C GLN A 163 5.33 -14.36 -7.82
N TYR A 164 4.88 -15.29 -8.66
CA TYR A 164 4.21 -14.95 -9.90
C TYR A 164 2.93 -14.14 -9.65
N VAL A 165 2.09 -14.57 -8.70
CA VAL A 165 0.83 -13.88 -8.40
C VAL A 165 1.07 -12.53 -7.70
N LEU A 166 2.08 -12.42 -6.85
CA LEU A 166 2.44 -11.15 -6.22
C LEU A 166 2.99 -10.13 -7.21
N TYR A 167 3.70 -10.59 -8.25
CA TYR A 167 4.23 -9.71 -9.29
C TYR A 167 3.17 -9.39 -10.36
N HIS A 168 2.47 -10.40 -10.88
CA HIS A 168 1.58 -10.28 -12.05
C HIS A 168 0.08 -10.28 -11.74
N GLY A 169 -0.33 -10.54 -10.50
CA GLY A 169 -1.72 -10.75 -10.12
C GLY A 169 -2.26 -12.15 -10.45
N ILE A 170 -3.48 -12.44 -9.99
CA ILE A 170 -4.11 -13.77 -10.07
C ILE A 170 -4.23 -14.24 -11.53
N ARG A 171 -4.63 -13.34 -12.44
CA ARG A 171 -4.84 -13.62 -13.88
C ARG A 171 -3.66 -13.25 -14.77
N GLY A 172 -2.59 -12.68 -14.21
CA GLY A 172 -1.45 -12.16 -14.98
C GLY A 172 -1.73 -10.76 -15.54
N GLU A 173 -2.82 -10.14 -15.08
CA GLU A 173 -3.23 -8.80 -15.43
C GLU A 173 -2.70 -7.83 -14.37
N ASN A 174 -1.56 -7.19 -14.67
CA ASN A 174 -0.92 -6.25 -13.74
C ASN A 174 -1.85 -5.13 -13.26
N ASN A 175 -2.81 -4.68 -14.10
CA ASN A 175 -3.74 -3.62 -13.74
C ASN A 175 -4.65 -4.00 -12.56
N CYS A 176 -4.97 -5.28 -12.43
CA CYS A 176 -5.81 -5.84 -11.37
C CYS A 176 -4.97 -6.26 -10.13
N ASN A 177 -3.64 -6.14 -10.19
CA ASN A 177 -2.75 -6.39 -9.06
C ASN A 177 -2.53 -5.09 -8.26
N LYS A 178 -3.13 -5.00 -7.09
CA LYS A 178 -2.99 -3.86 -6.16
C LYS A 178 -2.15 -4.19 -4.93
N SER A 179 -1.57 -5.40 -4.86
CA SER A 179 -0.87 -5.89 -3.66
C SER A 179 0.26 -4.99 -3.17
N VAL A 180 1.06 -4.41 -4.09
CA VAL A 180 2.15 -3.49 -3.76
C VAL A 180 1.68 -2.18 -3.11
N PHE A 181 0.44 -1.78 -3.38
CA PHE A 181 -0.17 -0.57 -2.83
C PHE A 181 -0.77 -0.79 -1.44
N VAL A 182 -0.94 -2.03 -1.00
CA VAL A 182 -1.43 -2.33 0.35
C VAL A 182 -0.33 -2.02 1.36
N THR A 183 -0.69 -1.28 2.42
CA THR A 183 0.26 -0.78 3.40
C THR A 183 -0.32 -0.71 4.81
N LEU A 184 0.56 -0.64 5.82
CA LEU A 184 0.20 -0.38 7.20
C LEU A 184 0.27 1.13 7.46
N VAL A 185 -0.88 1.72 7.78
CA VAL A 185 -1.01 3.14 8.11
C VAL A 185 -1.05 3.28 9.64
N PRO A 186 -0.04 3.91 10.26
CA PRO A 186 -0.06 4.22 11.68
C PRO A 186 -1.04 5.36 11.95
N TYR A 187 -1.92 5.17 12.94
CA TYR A 187 -2.83 6.21 13.43
C TYR A 187 -2.98 6.13 14.94
N ASP A 188 -3.33 7.24 15.57
CA ASP A 188 -3.60 7.27 17.01
C ASP A 188 -5.11 7.23 17.24
N GLY A 189 -5.58 6.36 18.12
CA GLY A 189 -7.00 6.16 18.41
C GLY A 189 -7.23 5.16 19.53
N GLU A 190 -8.48 5.00 19.97
CA GLU A 190 -8.80 4.07 21.05
C GLU A 190 -8.81 2.62 20.56
N SER A 191 -8.03 1.77 21.23
CA SER A 191 -8.03 0.33 20.96
C SER A 191 -9.34 -0.28 21.42
N GLY A 192 -10.13 -0.85 20.50
CA GLY A 192 -11.33 -1.64 20.84
C GLY A 192 -11.05 -2.98 21.54
N LYS A 193 -9.78 -3.35 21.74
CA LYS A 193 -9.40 -4.53 22.54
C LYS A 193 -9.47 -4.20 24.03
N ARG A 194 -10.19 -5.02 24.82
CA ARG A 194 -10.37 -4.86 26.28
C ARG A 194 -9.03 -4.63 26.98
N VAL A 195 -9.05 -3.65 27.88
CA VAL A 195 -7.95 -3.42 28.81
C VAL A 195 -7.90 -4.57 29.81
N ILE A 196 -6.79 -5.31 29.85
CA ILE A 196 -6.50 -6.21 30.96
C ILE A 196 -5.69 -5.40 31.98
N GLY A 197 -6.31 -5.01 33.09
CA GLY A 197 -5.71 -4.24 34.20
C GLY A 197 -5.85 -2.70 34.09
N ASN A 198 -5.20 -1.94 34.98
CA ASN A 198 -5.25 -0.46 35.01
C ASN A 198 -4.36 0.24 33.96
N LYS A 199 -3.88 -0.46 32.93
CA LYS A 199 -3.00 0.13 31.91
C LYS A 199 -3.83 0.71 30.77
N PRO A 200 -3.71 1.99 30.38
CA PRO A 200 -4.49 2.54 29.29
C PRO A 200 -4.28 1.73 28.00
N ALA A 201 -5.36 1.47 27.25
CA ALA A 201 -5.28 0.78 25.96
C ALA A 201 -4.33 1.57 25.05
N SER A 202 -3.30 0.95 24.45
CA SER A 202 -2.36 1.77 23.66
C SER A 202 -3.08 2.45 22.52
N THR A 203 -2.87 3.77 22.45
CA THR A 203 -3.49 4.63 21.45
C THR A 203 -2.82 4.50 20.08
N LYS A 204 -1.58 4.01 20.05
CA LYS A 204 -0.82 3.78 18.82
C LYS A 204 -1.31 2.52 18.10
N LEU A 205 -2.08 2.69 17.03
CA LEU A 205 -2.70 1.62 16.25
C LEU A 205 -2.15 1.56 14.81
N LEU A 206 -2.51 0.48 14.12
CA LEU A 206 -2.22 0.26 12.70
C LEU A 206 -3.53 -0.06 11.97
N SER A 207 -3.67 0.48 10.78
CA SER A 207 -4.71 0.10 9.81
C SER A 207 -4.05 -0.51 8.59
N VAL A 208 -4.60 -1.58 8.06
CA VAL A 208 -4.26 -2.04 6.71
C VAL A 208 -5.13 -1.28 5.73
N SER A 209 -4.51 -0.58 4.78
CA SER A 209 -5.22 0.22 3.77
C SER A 209 -4.51 0.12 2.42
N THR A 210 -5.16 0.53 1.34
CA THR A 210 -4.55 0.65 0.01
C THR A 210 -4.15 2.10 -0.30
N LEU A 211 -3.05 2.32 -1.02
CA LEU A 211 -2.63 3.65 -1.51
C LEU A 211 -3.19 4.00 -2.88
N ALA A 212 -3.73 3.02 -3.59
CA ALA A 212 -4.41 3.19 -4.87
C ALA A 212 -5.87 2.76 -4.72
N ALA A 213 -6.75 3.31 -5.55
CA ALA A 213 -8.11 2.80 -5.63
C ALA A 213 -8.08 1.32 -6.06
N ALA A 214 -8.94 0.52 -5.44
CA ALA A 214 -9.15 -0.88 -5.82
C ALA A 214 -10.62 -1.09 -6.21
N ALA A 215 -10.83 -1.78 -7.32
CA ALA A 215 -12.15 -2.14 -7.83
C ALA A 215 -12.52 -3.58 -7.42
N PRO A 216 -13.80 -3.97 -7.46
CA PRO A 216 -14.20 -5.36 -7.25
C PRO A 216 -13.41 -6.32 -8.17
N GLY A 217 -12.85 -7.37 -7.59
CA GLY A 217 -12.01 -8.36 -8.28
C GLY A 217 -10.51 -8.06 -8.25
N ASP A 218 -10.09 -6.87 -7.82
CA ASP A 218 -8.68 -6.54 -7.67
C ASP A 218 -8.01 -7.40 -6.59
N PHE A 219 -6.81 -7.89 -6.90
CA PHE A 219 -5.97 -8.66 -6.00
C PHE A 219 -5.18 -7.74 -5.07
N LEU A 220 -5.30 -7.95 -3.76
CA LEU A 220 -4.71 -7.12 -2.71
C LEU A 220 -3.52 -7.79 -1.99
N GLY A 221 -3.24 -9.06 -2.28
CA GLY A 221 -2.11 -9.79 -1.71
C GLY A 221 -2.48 -11.17 -1.18
N LEU A 222 -1.48 -11.89 -0.70
CA LEU A 222 -1.65 -13.20 -0.06
C LEU A 222 -1.85 -13.01 1.45
N PHE A 223 -2.83 -13.70 2.02
CA PHE A 223 -3.00 -13.73 3.46
C PHE A 223 -1.95 -14.69 4.05
N PRO A 224 -0.99 -14.20 4.84
CA PRO A 224 0.15 -15.02 5.27
C PRO A 224 -0.22 -15.91 6.45
N GLY A 225 0.41 -17.09 6.49
CA GLY A 225 0.22 -18.08 7.55
C GLY A 225 0.70 -19.47 7.14
N LYS A 226 0.54 -20.42 8.05
CA LYS A 226 0.85 -21.85 7.85
C LYS A 226 -0.45 -22.63 7.68
N ILE A 227 -0.49 -23.55 6.72
CA ILE A 227 -1.63 -24.46 6.58
C ILE A 227 -1.53 -25.56 7.64
N ARG A 228 -2.63 -25.81 8.37
CA ARG A 228 -2.73 -26.85 9.40
C ARG A 228 -3.99 -27.68 9.17
N ASP A 229 -3.86 -29.00 9.27
CA ASP A 229 -4.98 -29.92 9.30
C ASP A 229 -5.18 -30.41 10.74
N VAL A 230 -6.10 -29.75 11.44
CA VAL A 230 -6.39 -29.96 12.86
C VAL A 230 -7.88 -29.81 13.11
N ASP A 231 -8.44 -30.74 13.90
CA ASP A 231 -9.86 -30.70 14.28
C ASP A 231 -10.24 -29.44 15.08
N ARG A 232 -9.28 -28.90 15.83
CA ARG A 232 -9.47 -27.74 16.70
C ARG A 232 -8.95 -26.47 16.04
N ARG A 233 -9.79 -25.42 16.07
CA ARG A 233 -9.43 -24.08 15.58
C ARG A 233 -8.15 -23.57 16.27
N PRO A 234 -7.10 -23.21 15.51
CA PRO A 234 -5.93 -22.52 16.05
C PRO A 234 -6.31 -21.14 16.61
N SER A 235 -5.54 -20.65 17.59
CA SER A 235 -5.76 -19.34 18.23
C SER A 235 -5.90 -18.19 17.22
N ASN A 236 -5.14 -18.25 16.13
CA ASN A 236 -5.17 -17.29 15.01
C ASN A 236 -5.49 -18.00 13.69
N GLY A 237 -6.53 -18.84 13.68
CA GLY A 237 -6.95 -19.59 12.49
C GLY A 237 -7.95 -18.84 11.61
N ILE A 238 -7.68 -18.80 10.31
CA ILE A 238 -8.67 -18.58 9.24
C ILE A 238 -9.20 -19.93 8.80
N ARG A 239 -10.52 -20.06 8.79
CA ARG A 239 -11.20 -21.32 8.43
C ARG A 239 -11.18 -21.49 6.91
N SER A 240 -10.88 -22.71 6.45
CA SER A 240 -11.08 -23.07 5.05
C SER A 240 -12.50 -23.58 4.76
N PRO A 241 -12.90 -23.66 3.49
CA PRO A 241 -14.12 -24.37 3.10
C PRO A 241 -14.12 -25.86 3.45
N PHE A 242 -12.94 -26.45 3.68
CA PHE A 242 -12.76 -27.86 4.00
C PHE A 242 -12.71 -28.08 5.53
N PRO A 243 -13.44 -29.07 6.07
CA PRO A 243 -13.32 -29.45 7.47
C PRO A 243 -11.87 -29.80 7.84
N GLY A 244 -11.44 -29.47 9.06
CA GLY A 244 -10.08 -29.77 9.56
C GLY A 244 -8.99 -28.81 9.05
N LEU A 245 -9.17 -28.19 7.89
CA LEU A 245 -8.13 -27.35 7.28
C LEU A 245 -8.23 -25.86 7.70
N TRP A 246 -7.13 -25.33 8.24
CA TRP A 246 -6.99 -23.96 8.74
C TRP A 246 -5.73 -23.29 8.22
N LEU A 247 -5.76 -21.96 8.10
CA LEU A 247 -4.56 -21.14 7.94
C LEU A 247 -4.27 -20.47 9.27
N ASP A 248 -3.17 -20.85 9.92
CA ASP A 248 -2.71 -20.31 11.21
C ASP A 248 -1.58 -19.31 11.00
N TYR A 249 -1.81 -18.06 11.40
CA TYR A 249 -0.83 -16.98 11.29
C TYR A 249 -0.14 -16.63 12.62
N SER A 250 -0.17 -17.54 13.61
CA SER A 250 0.46 -17.32 14.91
C SER A 250 2.00 -17.22 14.83
N GLU A 251 2.63 -17.98 13.93
CA GLU A 251 4.09 -18.06 13.80
C GLU A 251 4.64 -17.24 12.64
N THR A 252 3.86 -17.05 11.57
CA THR A 252 4.25 -16.34 10.35
C THR A 252 3.28 -15.17 10.08
N PRO A 253 3.27 -14.13 10.93
CA PRO A 253 2.42 -12.99 10.71
C PRO A 253 2.94 -12.13 9.55
N GLY A 254 2.05 -11.34 8.98
CA GLY A 254 2.34 -10.34 7.97
C GLY A 254 1.25 -9.28 7.94
N LYS A 255 1.35 -8.39 6.97
CA LYS A 255 0.56 -7.16 6.88
C LYS A 255 -0.93 -7.45 6.89
N LEU A 256 -1.37 -8.40 6.07
CA LEU A 256 -2.79 -8.69 5.87
C LEU A 256 -3.46 -9.36 7.09
N ASN A 257 -2.70 -9.90 8.04
CA ASN A 257 -3.29 -10.38 9.31
C ASN A 257 -3.80 -9.22 10.19
N HIS A 258 -3.34 -7.99 9.95
CA HIS A 258 -3.79 -6.79 10.66
C HIS A 258 -5.04 -6.14 10.04
N MET A 259 -5.61 -6.74 8.99
CA MET A 259 -6.91 -6.29 8.47
C MET A 259 -7.95 -6.32 9.58
N ARG A 260 -8.84 -5.33 9.58
CA ARG A 260 -9.90 -5.29 10.58
C ARG A 260 -10.89 -6.42 10.29
N VAL A 261 -11.35 -7.07 11.34
CA VAL A 261 -12.44 -8.04 11.23
C VAL A 261 -13.76 -7.30 11.34
N ALA A 262 -14.68 -7.58 10.41
CA ALA A 262 -16.03 -7.03 10.47
C ALA A 262 -16.73 -7.41 11.78
N LYS A 263 -17.41 -6.43 12.38
CA LYS A 263 -18.35 -6.67 13.49
C LYS A 263 -19.64 -7.31 12.94
N ALA A 264 -20.52 -7.75 13.85
CA ALA A 264 -21.87 -8.14 13.47
C ALA A 264 -22.54 -7.01 12.67
N ASP A 265 -23.19 -7.39 11.57
CA ASP A 265 -23.89 -6.50 10.62
C ASP A 265 -23.01 -5.47 9.90
N GLU A 266 -21.69 -5.57 10.06
CA GLU A 266 -20.76 -4.70 9.37
C GLU A 266 -20.37 -5.27 8.01
N MET A 267 -20.39 -4.38 7.02
CA MET A 267 -20.03 -4.71 5.65
C MET A 267 -18.52 -4.89 5.48
N THR A 268 -18.12 -6.02 4.90
CA THR A 268 -16.73 -6.30 4.49
C THR A 268 -16.43 -5.69 3.13
N ASN A 269 -15.20 -5.25 2.90
CA ASN A 269 -14.77 -4.74 1.59
C ASN A 269 -13.77 -5.64 0.87
N VAL A 270 -13.31 -6.70 1.54
CA VAL A 270 -12.51 -7.76 0.94
C VAL A 270 -13.10 -9.14 1.26
N CYS A 271 -12.80 -10.13 0.42
CA CYS A 271 -12.99 -11.54 0.74
C CYS A 271 -11.64 -12.27 0.85
N LEU A 272 -11.67 -13.40 1.54
CA LEU A 272 -10.56 -14.35 1.63
C LEU A 272 -10.90 -15.54 0.74
N ALA A 273 -10.21 -15.67 -0.39
CA ALA A 273 -10.46 -16.75 -1.35
C ALA A 273 -9.37 -17.82 -1.21
N TRP A 274 -9.79 -19.03 -0.86
CA TRP A 274 -8.90 -20.19 -0.80
C TRP A 274 -8.62 -20.71 -2.20
N GLU A 275 -7.34 -20.92 -2.50
CA GLU A 275 -6.88 -21.38 -3.81
C GLU A 275 -5.95 -22.58 -3.63
N GLY A 276 -6.27 -23.68 -4.31
CA GLY A 276 -5.44 -24.87 -4.36
C GLY A 276 -4.41 -24.72 -5.47
N VAL A 277 -3.14 -24.93 -5.14
CA VAL A 277 -2.02 -24.67 -6.06
C VAL A 277 -1.28 -25.96 -6.37
N ASN A 278 -0.99 -26.18 -7.65
CA ASN A 278 -0.06 -27.21 -8.13
C ASN A 278 0.87 -26.60 -9.18
N GLU A 279 2.13 -26.39 -8.80
CA GLU A 279 3.14 -25.74 -9.63
C GLU A 279 3.81 -26.71 -10.63
N ILE A 280 3.50 -28.01 -10.57
CA ILE A 280 4.07 -29.03 -11.46
C ILE A 280 3.54 -28.82 -12.88
N LYS A 281 4.45 -28.46 -13.79
CA LYS A 281 4.12 -28.26 -15.20
C LYS A 281 3.68 -29.56 -15.86
N GLY A 282 2.51 -29.53 -16.50
CA GLY A 282 1.98 -30.66 -17.27
C GLY A 282 1.11 -31.63 -16.45
N GLU A 283 1.13 -31.52 -15.12
CA GLU A 283 0.23 -32.23 -14.23
C GLU A 283 -0.95 -31.32 -13.87
N LYS A 284 -2.17 -31.73 -14.22
CA LYS A 284 -3.41 -31.09 -13.70
C LYS A 284 -3.94 -31.84 -12.48
N SER A 285 -3.04 -32.50 -11.77
CA SER A 285 -3.34 -33.36 -10.64
C SER A 285 -3.58 -32.55 -9.36
N PHE A 286 -3.62 -33.25 -8.24
CA PHE A 286 -4.02 -32.76 -6.94
C PHE A 286 -3.23 -31.54 -6.45
N CYS A 287 -3.82 -30.78 -5.54
CA CYS A 287 -3.16 -29.65 -4.90
C CYS A 287 -1.84 -30.11 -4.25
N GLN A 288 -0.80 -29.30 -4.39
CA GLN A 288 0.44 -29.42 -3.62
C GLN A 288 0.35 -28.64 -2.30
N TYR A 289 -0.30 -27.48 -2.35
CA TYR A 289 -0.54 -26.64 -1.18
C TYR A 289 -1.77 -25.75 -1.39
N TRP A 290 -2.20 -25.11 -0.31
CA TRP A 290 -3.26 -24.11 -0.33
C TRP A 290 -2.69 -22.74 -0.02
N ARG A 291 -3.27 -21.70 -0.62
CA ARG A 291 -3.05 -20.32 -0.22
C ARG A 291 -4.37 -19.56 -0.10
N VAL A 292 -4.32 -18.40 0.54
CA VAL A 292 -5.48 -17.52 0.70
C VAL A 292 -5.20 -16.19 0.03
N LEU A 293 -5.99 -15.88 -1.00
CA LEU A 293 -5.96 -14.61 -1.72
C LEU A 293 -6.83 -13.59 -1.00
N VAL A 294 -6.39 -12.34 -0.92
CA VAL A 294 -7.22 -11.21 -0.51
C VAL A 294 -7.68 -10.48 -1.75
N ILE A 295 -9.00 -10.39 -1.94
CA ILE A 295 -9.62 -9.82 -3.16
C ILE A 295 -10.61 -8.75 -2.74
N ALA A 296 -10.59 -7.60 -3.41
CA ALA A 296 -11.58 -6.55 -3.22
C ALA A 296 -12.96 -7.02 -3.71
N ILE A 297 -14.02 -6.76 -2.95
CA ILE A 297 -15.41 -7.10 -3.32
C ILE A 297 -16.30 -5.88 -3.55
N ARG A 298 -15.73 -4.68 -3.38
CA ARG A 298 -16.36 -3.38 -3.63
C ARG A 298 -15.26 -2.38 -4.01
N ASP A 299 -15.66 -1.20 -4.46
CA ASP A 299 -14.71 -0.10 -4.64
C ASP A 299 -14.12 0.30 -3.28
N ILE A 300 -12.80 0.43 -3.22
CA ILE A 300 -12.03 0.84 -2.05
C ILE A 300 -11.24 2.09 -2.44
N GLN A 301 -11.45 3.19 -1.73
CA GLN A 301 -10.71 4.43 -1.98
C GLN A 301 -9.32 4.37 -1.33
N PRO A 302 -8.35 5.16 -1.82
CA PRO A 302 -7.07 5.30 -1.14
C PRO A 302 -7.26 5.66 0.34
N PHE A 303 -6.49 4.99 1.20
CA PHE A 303 -6.53 5.06 2.67
C PHE A 303 -7.74 4.42 3.36
N ASP A 304 -8.76 3.96 2.63
CA ASP A 304 -9.81 3.15 3.23
C ASP A 304 -9.22 1.89 3.86
N GLN A 305 -9.70 1.59 5.06
CA GLN A 305 -9.27 0.42 5.81
C GLN A 305 -9.82 -0.86 5.16
N LEU A 306 -8.98 -1.88 5.05
CA LEU A 306 -9.40 -3.22 4.63
C LEU A 306 -10.10 -3.93 5.80
N ILE A 307 -11.30 -4.43 5.52
CA ILE A 307 -12.22 -5.07 6.45
C ILE A 307 -12.57 -6.44 5.89
N ARG A 308 -12.04 -7.47 6.54
CA ARG A 308 -12.22 -8.88 6.17
C ARG A 308 -13.40 -9.52 6.91
N PRO A 309 -13.97 -10.62 6.36
CA PRO A 309 -14.86 -11.47 7.12
C PRO A 309 -14.14 -12.10 8.33
N PRO A 310 -14.90 -12.57 9.35
CA PRO A 310 -14.37 -13.23 10.55
C PRO A 310 -13.48 -14.45 10.28
#